data_AF-A0A3C0BJ07-F1
#
_entry.id   AF-A0A3C0BJ07-F1
#
_cell.length_a   1.000
_cell.length_b   1.000
_cell.length_c   1.000
_cell.angle_alpha   90.00
_cell.angle_beta   90.00
_cell.angle_gamma   90.00
#
_symmetry.space_group_name_H-M   'P 1'
#
loop_
_entity.id
_entity.type
_entity.pdbx_description
1 polymer ?
#
loop_
_entity_poly.entity_id
_entity_poly.type
_entity_poly.pdbx_seq_one_letter_code
_entity_poly.pdbx_strand_id
1 'polypeptide(L)' 'MNLDNVVIVLDRPGESRNIGAVCRAMANCGIRILRIVGTKKSDIDSDA' A
#
# COMPACT_ATOMS: atom_id res chain seq x y z
N MET A 1 7.41 0.17 -20.82
CA MET A 1 7.14 1.11 -19.71
C MET A 1 8.13 0.79 -18.60
N ASN A 2 8.82 1.78 -18.02
CA ASN A 2 9.74 1.52 -16.90
C ASN A 2 8.95 1.56 -15.58
N LEU A 3 8.68 0.38 -15.01
CA LEU A 3 7.90 0.25 -13.78
C LEU A 3 8.65 0.69 -12.52
N ASP A 4 9.97 0.86 -12.61
CA ASP A 4 10.77 1.38 -11.50
C ASP A 4 10.44 2.85 -11.16
N ASN A 5 9.83 3.56 -12.10
CA ASN A 5 9.37 4.94 -11.91
C ASN A 5 7.91 5.03 -11.46
N VAL A 6 7.22 3.90 -11.28
CA VAL A 6 5.83 3.85 -10.84
C VAL A 6 5.78 3.71 -9.33
N VAL A 7 5.08 4.64 -8.68
CA VAL A 7 4.86 4.66 -7.23
C VAL A 7 3.37 4.50 -6.95
N ILE A 8 3.02 3.50 -6.15
CA ILE A 8 1.65 3.34 -5.64
C ILE A 8 1.53 4.16 -4.35
N VAL A 9 0.48 4.98 -4.26
CA VAL A 9 0.15 5.75 -3.06
C VAL A 9 -1.17 5.24 -2.48
N LEU A 10 -1.13 4.74 -1.25
CA LEU A 10 -2.32 4.40 -0.47
C LEU A 10 -2.63 5.55 0.50
N ASP A 11 -3.69 6.30 0.24
CA ASP A 11 -4.24 7.26 1.20
C ASP A 11 -5.19 6.53 2.15
N ARG A 12 -4.91 6.67 3.45
CA ARG A 12 -5.74 6.14 4.53
C ARG A 12 -6.18 4.68 4.40
N PRO A 13 -5.24 3.72 4.33
CA PRO A 13 -5.62 2.31 4.36
C PRO A 13 -6.23 1.97 5.74
N GLY A 14 -7.53 1.66 5.77
CA GLY A 14 -8.23 1.37 7.03
C GLY A 14 -7.72 0.10 7.74
N GLU A 15 -7.57 -0.99 7.00
CA GLU A 15 -7.08 -2.27 7.53
C GLU A 15 -5.69 -2.61 6.99
N SER A 16 -4.84 -3.24 7.80
CA SER A 16 -3.54 -3.76 7.35
C SER A 16 -3.66 -4.80 6.24
N ARG A 17 -4.79 -5.52 6.20
CA ARG A 17 -5.12 -6.48 5.15
C ARG A 17 -5.11 -5.84 3.76
N ASN A 18 -5.55 -4.59 3.64
CA ASN A 18 -5.55 -3.85 2.38
C ASN A 18 -4.14 -3.56 1.90
N ILE A 19 -3.23 -3.21 2.83
CA ILE A 19 -1.81 -3.00 2.52
C ILE A 19 -1.20 -4.32 1.99
N GLY A 20 -1.47 -5.43 2.67
CA GLY A 20 -0.99 -6.75 2.24
C GLY A 20 -1.56 -7.22 0.90
N ALA A 21 -2.82 -6.88 0.58
CA ALA A 21 -3.43 -7.15 -0.72
C ALA A 21 -2.74 -6.34 -1.84
N VAL A 22 -2.48 -5.06 -1.60
CA VAL A 22 -1.79 -4.17 -2.55
C VAL A 22 -0.35 -4.64 -2.79
N CYS A 23 0.39 -5.01 -1.74
CA CYS A 23 1.74 -5.56 -1.88
C CYS A 23 1.78 -6.83 -2.76
N ARG A 24 0.78 -7.72 -2.64
CA ARG A 24 0.68 -8.91 -3.52
C ARG A 24 0.39 -8.53 -4.96
N ALA A 25 -0.51 -7.60 -5.21
CA ALA A 25 -0.78 -7.10 -6.56
C ALA A 25 0.46 -6.44 -7.17
N MET A 26 1.16 -5.61 -6.40
CA MET A 26 2.42 -4.97 -6.81
C MET A 26 3.48 -6.00 -7.21
N ALA A 27 3.66 -7.05 -6.41
CA ALA A 27 4.60 -8.13 -6.72
C ALA A 27 4.26 -8.84 -8.04
N ASN A 28 2.98 -9.14 -8.27
CA ASN A 28 2.51 -9.77 -9.51
C ASN A 28 2.66 -8.85 -10.74
N CYS A 29 2.64 -7.53 -10.53
CA CYS A 29 2.77 -6.52 -11.59
C CYS A 29 4.21 -5.99 -11.75
N GLY A 30 5.19 -6.48 -10.99
CA GLY A 30 6.57 -5.98 -11.05
C GLY A 30 6.76 -4.55 -10.55
N ILE A 31 5.87 -4.06 -9.68
CA ILE A 31 5.94 -2.72 -9.07
C ILE A 31 6.55 -2.86 -7.68
N ARG A 32 7.46 -1.94 -7.31
CA ARG A 32 8.27 -2.10 -6.09
C ARG A 32 8.15 -0.97 -5.07
N ILE A 33 7.55 0.17 -5.45
CA ILE A 33 7.50 1.36 -4.59
C ILE A 33 6.07 1.61 -4.11
N LEU A 34 5.86 1.45 -2.80
CA LEU A 34 4.62 1.78 -2.10
C LEU A 34 4.85 2.93 -1.13
N ARG A 35 3.95 3.91 -1.12
CA ARG A 35 3.90 4.97 -0.11
C ARG A 35 2.54 4.99 0.55
N ILE A 36 2.53 5.01 1.87
CA ILE A 36 1.29 5.14 2.67
C ILE A 36 1.23 6.56 3.21
N VAL A 37 0.07 7.20 3.07
CA VAL A 37 -0.17 8.59 3.50
C VAL A 37 -1.50 8.69 4.23
N GLY A 38 -1.69 9.81 4.96
CA GLY A 38 -2.96 10.16 5.59
C GLY A 38 -3.34 9.33 6.82
N THR A 39 -2.54 8.33 7.19
CA THR A 39 -2.79 7.41 8.32
C THR A 39 -1.55 7.31 9.21
N LYS A 40 -1.75 7.39 10.53
CA LYS A 40 -0.70 7.02 11.50
C LYS A 40 -0.73 5.52 11.69
N LYS A 41 0.41 4.95 12.10
CA LYS A 41 0.51 3.50 12.35
C LYS A 41 -0.51 2.99 13.37
N SER A 42 -0.90 3.83 14.33
CA SER A 42 -1.94 3.54 15.33
C SER A 42 -3.33 3.39 14.72
N ASP A 43 -3.61 4.04 13.59
CA ASP A 43 -4.95 4.14 13.04
C ASP A 43 -5.26 2.94 12.11
N ILE A 44 -4.24 2.11 11.82
CA ILE A 44 -4.37 0.87 11.05
C ILE A 44 -4.74 -0.23 12.06
N ASP A 45 -5.78 -1.00 11.75
CA ASP A 45 -6.29 -2.10 12.58
C ASP A 45 -6.88 -1.67 13.95
N SER A 46 -7.14 -0.38 14.17
CA SER A 46 -7.85 0.10 15.37
C SER A 46 -9.36 -0.18 15.36
N ASP A 47 -9.92 -0.55 14.21
CA ASP A 47 -11.35 -0.85 14.01
C ASP A 47 -11.61 -2.34 13.72
N ALA A 48 -10.88 -3.26 14.38
CA ALA A 48 -11.12 -4.71 14.31
C ALA A 48 -11.93 -5.23 15.51
#